data_AF-A0A7C5IIM0-F1
#
_entry.id   AF-A0A7C5IIM0-F1
#
_cell.length_a   1.000
_cell.length_b   1.000
_cell.length_c   1.000
_cell.angle_alpha   90.00
_cell.angle_beta   90.00
_cell.angle_gamma   90.00
#
_symmetry.space_group_name_H-M   'P 1'
#
loop_
_entity.id
_entity.type
_entity.pdbx_description
1 polymer ?
#
loop_
_entity_poly.entity_id
_entity_poly.type
_entity_poly.pdbx_seq_one_letter_code
_entity_poly.pdbx_strand_id
1 'polypeptide(L)'
;MRAEPLVSRLHPQTIFDYEQCLQGDGEVLVAPGNWVRVGDALVRGEEPAPVRVIDGAEALGLACEQLYDSLRVAVGQEVQAGDVLAAAGFMGWRTLRTPVAGRVTNVATGRIF
;
A
#
# COMPACT_ATOMS: atom_id res chain seq x y z
N MET A 1 -9.90 -2.73 -7.78
CA MET A 1 -10.96 -3.54 -8.42
C MET A 1 -12.04 -3.78 -7.36
N ARG A 2 -13.29 -3.34 -7.59
CA ARG A 2 -14.40 -3.75 -6.74
C ARG A 2 -14.79 -5.15 -7.18
N ALA A 3 -14.62 -6.15 -6.33
CA ALA A 3 -15.17 -7.48 -6.60
C ALA A 3 -16.69 -7.35 -6.64
N GLU A 4 -17.31 -7.71 -7.75
CA GLU A 4 -18.76 -7.83 -7.80
C GLU A 4 -19.18 -8.91 -6.79
N PRO A 5 -20.21 -8.67 -5.97
CA PRO A 5 -20.66 -9.67 -5.03
C PRO A 5 -21.16 -10.88 -5.82
N LEU A 6 -20.44 -12.00 -5.70
CA LEU A 6 -20.87 -13.28 -6.28
C LEU A 6 -22.10 -13.73 -5.48
N VAL A 7 -23.30 -13.53 -6.04
CA VAL A 7 -24.53 -14.01 -5.42
C VAL A 7 -24.64 -15.51 -5.67
N SER A 8 -24.17 -16.31 -4.71
CA SER A 8 -24.31 -17.76 -4.74
C SER A 8 -25.50 -18.21 -3.90
N ARG A 9 -26.44 -18.93 -4.52
CA ARG A 9 -27.53 -19.62 -3.80
C ARG A 9 -26.99 -20.93 -3.25
N LEU A 10 -26.75 -20.99 -1.94
CA LEU A 10 -26.30 -22.19 -1.25
C LEU A 10 -27.51 -23.03 -0.81
N HIS A 11 -27.47 -24.33 -1.06
CA HIS A 11 -28.47 -25.28 -0.57
C HIS A 11 -28.07 -25.79 0.82
N PRO A 12 -29.01 -26.31 1.65
CA PRO A 12 -28.75 -26.71 3.03
C PRO A 12 -27.65 -27.76 3.25
N GLN A 13 -27.16 -28.39 2.18
CA GLN A 13 -26.11 -29.43 2.20
C GLN A 13 -24.86 -29.02 1.41
N THR A 14 -24.80 -27.80 0.89
CA THR A 14 -23.63 -27.32 0.15
C THR A 14 -22.50 -27.02 1.14
N ILE A 15 -21.41 -27.78 1.04
CA ILE A 15 -20.15 -27.46 1.71
C ILE A 15 -19.36 -26.55 0.77
N PHE A 16 -18.91 -25.40 1.29
CA PHE A 16 -18.06 -24.46 0.58
C PHE A 16 -16.76 -24.31 1.37
N ASP A 17 -15.64 -24.38 0.65
CA ASP A 17 -14.31 -24.16 1.20
C ASP A 17 -13.72 -22.91 0.53
N TYR A 18 -13.23 -22.00 1.35
CA TYR A 18 -12.64 -20.74 0.91
C TYR A 18 -11.54 -20.32 1.84
N GLU A 19 -10.33 -20.30 1.29
CA GLU A 19 -9.15 -19.87 2.00
C GLU A 19 -9.02 -18.36 1.91
N GLN A 20 -8.92 -17.70 3.07
CA GLN A 20 -8.63 -16.29 3.16
C GLN A 20 -7.47 -16.07 4.14
N CYS A 21 -6.45 -15.33 3.69
CA CYS A 21 -5.31 -14.95 4.51
C CYS A 21 -5.43 -13.50 4.98
N LEU A 22 -5.00 -13.23 6.22
CA LEU A 22 -4.74 -11.87 6.67
C LEU A 22 -3.55 -11.27 5.89
N GLN A 23 -3.64 -9.99 5.55
CA GLN A 23 -2.58 -9.28 4.82
C GLN A 23 -1.45 -8.76 5.72
N GLY A 24 -1.49 -9.09 7.01
CA GLY A 24 -0.55 -8.66 8.03
C GLY A 24 -0.79 -9.40 9.34
N ASP A 25 -0.22 -8.88 10.42
CA ASP A 25 -0.40 -9.44 11.75
C ASP A 25 -1.86 -9.35 12.20
N GLY A 26 -2.33 -10.42 12.84
CA GLY A 26 -3.68 -10.47 13.40
C GLY A 26 -4.02 -11.82 14.01
N GLU A 27 -5.27 -11.91 14.44
CA GLU A 27 -5.87 -13.03 15.15
C GLU A 27 -7.15 -13.50 14.47
N VAL A 28 -7.33 -14.82 14.42
CA VAL A 28 -8.62 -15.43 14.06
C VAL A 28 -9.47 -15.48 15.33
N LEU A 29 -10.67 -14.90 15.27
CA LEU A 29 -11.57 -14.75 16.41
C LEU A 29 -12.53 -15.94 16.60
N VAL A 30 -12.48 -16.90 15.67
CA VAL A 30 -13.37 -18.06 15.61
C VAL A 30 -12.58 -19.36 15.48
N ALA A 31 -13.21 -20.47 15.86
CA ALA A 31 -12.68 -21.81 15.72
C ALA A 31 -13.65 -22.71 14.93
N PRO A 32 -13.18 -23.85 14.39
CA PRO A 32 -14.06 -24.83 13.76
C PRO A 32 -15.23 -25.22 14.67
N GLY A 33 -16.45 -25.17 14.11
CA GLY A 33 -17.69 -25.46 14.84
C GLY A 33 -18.36 -24.25 15.50
N ASN A 34 -17.76 -23.06 15.47
CA ASN A 34 -18.46 -21.85 15.85
C ASN A 34 -19.58 -21.50 14.84
N TRP A 35 -20.75 -21.16 15.37
CA TRP A 35 -21.82 -20.56 14.57
C TRP A 35 -21.54 -19.08 14.36
N VAL A 36 -21.63 -18.62 13.10
CA VAL A 36 -21.40 -17.23 12.71
C VAL A 36 -22.54 -16.74 11.83
N ARG A 37 -22.78 -15.43 11.82
CA ARG A 37 -23.77 -14.75 10.99
C ARG A 37 -23.09 -13.80 10.00
N VAL A 38 -23.84 -13.40 8.98
CA VAL A 38 -23.40 -12.35 8.04
C VAL A 38 -23.14 -11.07 8.83
N GLY A 39 -21.91 -10.57 8.76
CA GLY A 39 -21.46 -9.37 9.47
C GLY A 39 -20.65 -9.64 10.73
N ASP A 40 -20.56 -10.89 11.20
CA ASP A 40 -19.70 -11.22 12.33
C ASP A 40 -18.22 -11.03 11.94
N ALA A 41 -17.46 -10.39 12.82
CA ALA A 41 -16.01 -10.27 12.65
C ALA A 41 -15.36 -11.63 12.93
N LEU A 42 -14.84 -12.27 11.89
CA LEU A 42 -14.16 -13.58 11.98
C LEU A 42 -12.67 -13.46 12.32
N VAL A 43 -12.09 -12.30 12.00
CA VAL A 43 -10.68 -11.99 12.18
C VAL A 43 -10.53 -10.56 12.67
N ARG A 44 -9.42 -10.28 13.36
CA ARG A 44 -8.95 -8.94 13.67
C ARG A 44 -7.50 -8.84 13.25
N GLY A 45 -7.12 -7.77 12.56
CA GLY A 45 -5.73 -7.54 12.19
C GLY A 45 -5.49 -6.07 11.90
N GLU A 46 -4.23 -5.71 11.77
CA GLU A 46 -3.86 -4.39 11.28
C GLU A 46 -4.08 -4.33 9.78
N GLU A 47 -4.77 -3.29 9.31
CA GLU A 47 -4.87 -3.01 7.88
C GLU A 47 -3.54 -2.36 7.44
N PRO A 48 -2.82 -2.93 6.46
CA PRO A 48 -1.58 -2.34 5.99
C PRO A 48 -1.87 -0.92 5.47
N ALA A 49 -1.10 0.05 5.95
CA ALA A 49 -1.21 1.42 5.49
C ALA A 49 -1.08 1.48 3.96
N PRO A 50 -1.92 2.26 3.26
CA PRO A 50 -1.91 2.29 1.81
C PRO A 50 -0.56 2.79 1.31
N VAL A 51 0.09 2.02 0.42
CA VAL A 51 1.31 2.44 -0.26
C VAL A 51 0.95 3.52 -1.28
N ARG A 52 1.62 4.68 -1.18
CA ARG A 52 1.40 5.80 -2.09
C ARG A 52 2.54 5.88 -3.09
N VAL A 53 2.19 5.64 -4.36
CA VAL A 53 3.15 5.73 -5.46
C VAL A 53 3.22 7.17 -5.96
N ILE A 54 4.43 7.72 -6.03
CA ILE A 54 4.72 9.05 -6.57
C ILE A 54 5.64 8.87 -7.78
N ASP A 55 5.22 9.35 -8.95
CA ASP A 55 6.07 9.35 -10.15
C ASP A 55 7.08 10.50 -10.06
N GLY A 56 8.27 10.19 -9.58
CA GLY A 56 9.30 11.18 -9.30
C GLY A 56 10.05 11.63 -10.55
N ALA A 57 10.22 10.73 -11.52
CA ALA A 57 10.85 11.04 -12.79
C ALA A 57 9.98 12.00 -13.61
N GLU A 58 8.67 11.73 -13.71
CA GLU A 58 7.72 12.63 -14.37
C GLU A 58 7.66 13.99 -13.68
N ALA A 59 7.53 14.02 -12.35
CA ALA A 59 7.41 15.25 -11.59
C ALA A 59 8.64 16.17 -11.70
N LEU A 60 9.83 15.61 -11.89
CA LEU A 60 11.08 16.36 -12.03
C LEU A 60 11.50 16.59 -13.50
N GLY A 61 10.79 15.96 -14.45
CA GLY A 61 11.14 15.97 -15.87
C GLY A 61 12.50 15.33 -16.15
N LEU A 62 12.76 14.19 -15.52
CA LEU A 62 14.01 13.43 -15.62
C LEU A 62 13.79 12.08 -16.31
N ALA A 63 14.89 11.48 -16.81
CA ALA A 63 14.85 10.07 -17.16
C ALA A 63 14.75 9.20 -15.90
N CYS A 64 14.12 8.02 -15.99
CA CYS A 64 13.88 7.13 -14.85
C CYS A 64 15.18 6.75 -14.12
N GLU A 65 16.27 6.59 -14.87
CA GLU A 65 17.58 6.24 -14.32
C GLU A 65 18.19 7.37 -13.48
N GLN A 66 17.85 8.62 -13.79
CA GLN A 66 18.38 9.82 -13.12
C GLN A 66 17.68 10.13 -11.81
N LEU A 67 16.53 9.51 -11.54
CA LEU A 67 15.80 9.76 -10.30
C LEU A 67 16.65 9.40 -9.08
N TYR A 68 17.37 8.28 -9.12
CA TYR A 68 18.14 7.77 -7.99
C TYR A 68 19.20 8.76 -7.51
N ASP A 69 19.89 9.43 -8.44
CA ASP A 69 20.90 10.45 -8.16
C ASP A 69 20.30 11.76 -7.62
N SER A 70 19.00 11.98 -7.84
CA SER A 70 18.27 13.17 -7.41
C SER A 70 17.56 13.02 -6.07
N LEU A 71 17.55 11.81 -5.49
CA LEU A 71 16.90 11.54 -4.21
C LEU A 71 17.59 12.28 -3.06
N ARG A 72 16.77 12.80 -2.14
CA ARG A 72 17.20 13.43 -0.88
C ARG A 72 16.82 12.61 0.34
N VAL A 73 16.19 11.46 0.12
CA VAL A 73 15.74 10.50 1.13
C VAL A 73 16.24 9.10 0.78
N ALA A 74 16.44 8.27 1.80
CA ALA A 74 16.81 6.87 1.64
C ALA A 74 15.60 5.93 1.78
N VAL A 75 15.70 4.73 1.19
CA VAL A 75 14.74 3.65 1.47
C VAL A 75 14.79 3.29 2.96
N GLY A 76 13.63 3.20 3.59
CA GLY A 76 13.46 3.00 5.03
C GLY A 76 13.37 4.30 5.84
N GLN A 77 13.60 5.47 5.23
CA GLN A 77 13.56 6.76 5.93
C GLN A 77 12.11 7.21 6.17
N GLU A 78 11.85 7.73 7.37
CA GLU A 78 10.61 8.43 7.71
C GLU A 78 10.60 9.85 7.14
N VAL A 79 9.45 10.26 6.61
CA VAL A 79 9.21 11.56 5.99
C VAL A 79 7.92 12.16 6.53
N GLN A 80 7.89 13.49 6.64
CA GLN A 80 6.71 14.28 7.02
C GLN A 80 6.11 14.98 5.81
N ALA A 81 4.82 15.32 5.88
CA ALA A 81 4.17 16.07 4.82
C ALA A 81 4.92 17.39 4.55
N GLY A 82 5.28 17.63 3.29
CA GLY A 82 6.07 18.77 2.85
C GLY A 82 7.58 18.52 2.74
N ASP A 83 8.08 17.38 3.23
CA ASP A 83 9.50 17.01 3.11
C ASP A 83 9.91 16.79 1.66
N VAL A 84 11.17 17.12 1.36
CA VAL A 84 11.75 16.97 0.01
C VAL A 84 12.17 15.52 -0.21
N LEU A 85 11.52 14.85 -1.15
CA LEU A 85 11.87 13.48 -1.55
C LEU A 85 13.01 13.47 -2.56
N ALA A 86 12.97 14.37 -3.53
CA ALA A 86 13.96 14.46 -4.60
C ALA A 86 14.09 15.90 -5.10
N ALA A 87 15.27 16.28 -5.58
CA ALA A 87 15.53 17.60 -6.13
C ALA A 87 16.52 17.53 -7.30
N ALA A 88 16.22 18.24 -8.38
CA ALA A 88 17.00 18.19 -9.62
C ALA A 88 17.15 19.53 -10.34
N GLY A 89 18.08 19.56 -11.29
CA GLY A 89 18.40 20.70 -12.15
C GLY A 89 19.34 21.75 -11.53
N PHE A 90 19.67 22.80 -12.29
CA PHE A 90 20.62 23.82 -11.87
C PHE A 90 20.14 24.51 -10.60
N MET A 91 20.92 24.40 -9.52
CA MET A 91 20.62 24.95 -8.19
C MET A 91 19.37 24.37 -7.49
N GLY A 92 18.85 23.22 -7.92
CA GLY A 92 17.77 22.51 -7.20
C GLY A 92 16.37 23.12 -7.36
N TRP A 93 16.17 23.95 -8.38
CA TRP A 93 14.89 24.60 -8.73
C TRP A 93 13.70 23.66 -8.94
N ARG A 94 13.92 22.37 -9.25
CA ARG A 94 12.86 21.36 -9.33
C ARG A 94 12.91 20.53 -8.08
N THR A 95 11.88 20.63 -7.25
CA THR A 95 11.81 19.97 -5.96
C THR A 95 10.52 19.17 -5.85
N LEU A 96 10.63 17.88 -5.58
CA LEU A 96 9.51 17.00 -5.32
C LEU A 96 9.32 16.87 -3.81
N ARG A 97 8.12 17.17 -3.32
CA ARG A 97 7.76 17.08 -1.91
C ARG A 97 6.71 16.01 -1.67
N THR A 98 6.80 15.31 -0.54
CA THR A 98 5.76 14.34 -0.16
C THR A 98 4.50 15.06 0.32
N PRO A 99 3.29 14.65 -0.12
CA PRO A 99 2.04 15.21 0.38
C PRO A 99 1.62 14.64 1.74
N VAL A 100 2.25 13.56 2.20
CA VAL A 100 1.86 12.80 3.39
C VAL A 100 3.07 12.44 4.24
N ALA A 101 2.84 12.26 5.54
CA ALA A 101 3.82 11.62 6.40
C ALA A 101 3.81 10.10 6.17
N GLY A 102 4.97 9.45 6.28
CA GLY A 102 5.10 8.02 6.06
C GLY A 102 6.56 7.57 6.05
N ARG A 103 6.80 6.38 5.50
CA ARG A 103 8.14 5.82 5.33
C ARG A 103 8.37 5.48 3.86
N VAL A 104 9.52 5.84 3.33
CA VAL A 104 9.91 5.43 1.97
C VAL A 104 10.14 3.93 1.98
N THR A 105 9.29 3.18 1.28
CA THR A 105 9.35 1.72 1.25
C THR A 105 10.23 1.21 0.12
N ASN A 106 10.25 1.90 -1.02
CA ASN A 106 11.07 1.54 -2.17
C ASN A 106 11.24 2.72 -3.15
N VAL A 107 12.25 2.64 -4.00
CA VAL A 107 12.37 3.47 -5.20
C VAL A 107 12.69 2.57 -6.39
N ALA A 108 11.80 2.55 -7.38
CA ALA A 108 11.96 1.72 -8.57
C ALA A 108 11.31 2.35 -9.79
N THR A 109 11.94 2.20 -10.96
CA THR A 109 11.39 2.60 -12.26
C THR A 109 10.87 4.05 -12.30
N GLY A 110 11.65 5.00 -11.75
CA GLY A 110 11.26 6.41 -11.70
C GLY A 110 10.17 6.75 -10.68
N ARG A 111 9.82 5.83 -9.78
CA ARG A 111 8.75 6.01 -8.78
C ARG A 111 9.26 5.80 -7.36
N ILE A 112 8.66 6.54 -6.43
CA ILE A 112 8.90 6.48 -4.99
C ILE A 112 7.65 5.91 -4.33
N PHE A 113 7.84 4.96 -3.41
CA PHE A 113 6.78 4.22 -2.72
C PHE A 113 6.84 4.45 -1.21
#